data_AF-A0A742UIB9-F1
#
_entry.id   AF-A0A742UIB9-F1
#
_cell.length_a   1.000
_cell.length_b   1.000
_cell.length_c   1.000
_cell.angle_alpha   90.00
_cell.angle_beta   90.00
_cell.angle_gamma   90.00
#
_symmetry.space_group_name_H-M   'P 1'
#
loop_
_entity.id
_entity.type
_entity.pdbx_description
1 polymer ?
#
loop_
_entity_poly.entity_id
_entity_poly.type
_entity_poly.pdbx_seq_one_letter_code
_entity_poly.pdbx_strand_id
1 'polypeptide(L)' 'MKKFIYPTSEQRMQILKDNDAPFDRRIREKECAARTGLSRSRRWQLEREDAFPKRTAMG' A
#
# COMPACT_ATOMS: atom_id res chain seq x y z
N MET A 1 -10.00 8.04 12.96
CA MET A 1 -9.38 7.03 12.08
C MET A 1 -7.93 7.38 11.87
N LYS A 2 -7.02 6.40 11.87
CA LYS A 2 -5.60 6.65 11.59
C LYS A 2 -5.43 6.93 10.10
N LYS A 3 -4.92 8.11 9.76
CA LYS A 3 -4.59 8.46 8.37
C LYS A 3 -3.32 7.73 7.95
N PHE A 4 -3.27 7.32 6.69
CA PHE A 4 -2.08 6.79 6.07
C PHE A 4 -1.08 7.94 5.85
N ILE A 5 0.12 7.79 6.40
CA ILE A 5 1.21 8.74 6.23
C ILE A 5 2.21 8.11 5.28
N TYR A 6 2.51 8.79 4.18
CA TYR A 6 3.57 8.36 3.27
C TYR A 6 4.92 8.51 3.99
N PRO A 7 5.74 7.45 4.03
CA PRO A 7 7.06 7.52 4.65
C PRO A 7 7.99 8.47 3.87
N THR A 8 8.97 9.06 4.56
CA THR A 8 10.06 9.77 3.91
C THR A 8 10.94 8.79 3.11
N SER A 9 11.80 9.28 2.22
CA SER A 9 12.69 8.43 1.41
C SER A 9 13.55 7.50 2.27
N GLU A 10 14.13 8.00 3.37
CA GLU A 10 14.95 7.20 4.30
C GLU A 10 14.12 6.10 4.98
N GLN A 11 12.94 6.45 5.48
CA GLN A 11 12.01 5.48 6.06
C GLN A 11 11.56 4.43 5.04
N ARG A 12 11.36 4.84 3.78
CA ARG A 12 10.98 3.93 2.70
C ARG A 12 12.08 2.91 2.43
N MET A 13 13.33 3.35 2.36
CA MET A 13 14.49 2.47 2.18
C MET A 13 14.62 1.47 3.33
N GLN A 14 14.41 1.93 4.57
CA GLN A 14 14.42 1.04 5.74
C GLN A 14 13.28 0.01 5.66
N ILE A 15 12.05 0.42 5.35
CA ILE A 15 10.90 -0.49 5.20
C ILE A 15 11.16 -1.54 4.11
N LEU A 16 11.74 -1.14 2.97
CA LEU A 16 12.08 -2.05 1.89
C LEU A 16 13.12 -3.09 2.34
N LYS A 17 14.16 -2.64 3.05
CA LYS A 17 15.18 -3.52 3.64
C LYS A 17 14.58 -4.50 4.65
N ASP A 18 13.69 -4.04 5.52
CA ASP A 18 13.03 -4.87 6.54
C ASP A 18 12.09 -5.93 5.95
N ASN A 19 11.61 -5.73 4.72
CA ASN A 19 10.70 -6.62 4.02
C ASN A 19 11.40 -7.43 2.91
N ASP A 20 12.74 -7.45 2.88
CA ASP A 20 13.55 -8.10 1.84
C ASP A 20 13.12 -7.71 0.40
N ALA A 21 12.66 -6.47 0.24
CA ALA A 21 12.18 -5.94 -1.03
C ALA A 21 13.25 -5.03 -1.65
N PRO A 22 13.71 -5.28 -2.89
CA PRO A 22 14.78 -4.49 -3.51
C PRO A 22 14.31 -3.11 -3.98
N PHE A 23 13.03 -2.93 -4.30
CA PHE A 23 12.46 -1.68 -4.78
C PHE A 23 10.93 -1.67 -4.65
N ASP A 24 10.35 -0.49 -4.86
CA ASP A 24 8.91 -0.31 -4.92
C ASP A 24 8.29 -0.92 -6.18
N ARG A 25 7.50 -1.98 -5.99
CA ARG A 25 6.77 -2.63 -7.08
C ARG A 25 5.29 -2.34 -7.04
N ARG A 26 4.69 -2.19 -8.22
CA ARG A 26 3.22 -2.19 -8.36
C ARG A 26 2.71 -3.62 -8.17
N ILE A 27 1.74 -3.78 -7.29
CA ILE A 27 1.08 -5.07 -7.04
C ILE A 27 -0.33 -5.08 -7.64
N ARG A 28 -0.73 -6.21 -8.20
CA ARG A 28 -2.10 -6.41 -8.72
C ARG A 28 -3.09 -6.59 -7.57
N GLU A 29 -4.39 -6.48 -7.87
CA GLU A 29 -5.44 -6.56 -6.85
C GLU A 29 -5.43 -7.87 -6.06
N LYS A 30 -5.22 -9.01 -6.74
CA LYS A 30 -5.15 -10.34 -6.11
C LYS A 30 -4.04 -10.42 -5.07
N GLU A 31 -2.85 -9.92 -5.41
CA GLU A 31 -1.71 -9.91 -4.49
C GLU A 31 -1.93 -8.94 -3.32
N CYS A 32 -2.49 -7.76 -3.59
CA CYS A 32 -2.83 -6.80 -2.53
C CYS A 32 -3.85 -7.38 -1.55
N ALA A 33 -4.85 -8.14 -2.03
CA ALA A 33 -5.80 -8.84 -1.18
C ALA A 33 -5.10 -9.91 -0.31
N ALA A 34 -4.21 -10.71 -0.89
CA ALA A 34 -3.45 -11.71 -0.14
C ALA A 34 -2.54 -11.10 0.94
N ARG A 35 -1.88 -9.97 0.66
CA ARG A 35 -1.01 -9.28 1.62
C ARG A 35 -1.75 -8.58 2.75
N THR A 36 -2.90 -7.95 2.43
CA THR A 36 -3.62 -7.10 3.40
C THR A 36 -4.76 -7.83 4.10
N GLY A 37 -5.23 -8.96 3.57
CA GLY A 37 -6.45 -9.62 4.02
C GLY A 37 -7.74 -8.84 3.73
N LEU A 38 -7.64 -7.67 3.07
CA LEU A 38 -8.77 -6.78 2.82
C LEU A 38 -9.43 -7.06 1.47
N SER A 39 -10.75 -7.14 1.49
CA SER A 39 -11.56 -7.14 0.27
C SER A 39 -11.39 -5.85 -0.52
N ARG A 40 -11.67 -5.90 -1.83
CA ARG A 40 -11.61 -4.74 -2.73
C ARG A 40 -12.49 -3.59 -2.25
N SER A 41 -13.71 -3.88 -1.81
CA SER A 41 -14.67 -2.87 -1.34
C SER A 41 -14.19 -2.20 -0.05
N ARG A 42 -13.66 -2.97 0.90
CA ARG A 42 -13.11 -2.41 2.14
C ARG A 42 -11.91 -1.50 1.87
N ARG A 43 -11.03 -1.91 0.96
CA ARG A 43 -9.88 -1.10 0.55
C ARG A 43 -10.31 0.21 -0.10
N TRP A 44 -11.30 0.17 -0.99
CA TRP A 44 -11.86 1.38 -1.62
C TRP A 44 -12.45 2.36 -0.60
N GLN A 45 -13.12 1.87 0.45
CA GLN A 45 -13.59 2.74 1.54
C GLN A 45 -12.40 3.40 2.27
N LEU A 46 -11.37 2.62 2.62
CA LEU A 46 -10.19 3.14 3.31
C LEU A 46 -9.39 4.12 2.45
N GLU A 47 -9.34 3.93 1.13
CA GLU A 47 -8.75 4.87 0.18
C GLU A 47 -9.49 6.23 0.21
N ARG A 48 -10.83 6.22 0.37
CA ARG A 48 -11.63 7.45 0.51
C ARG A 48 -11.51 8.11 1.87
N GLU A 49 -11.18 7.33 2.90
CA GLU A 49 -10.94 7.79 4.28
C GLU A 49 -9.48 8.23 4.49
N ASP A 50 -8.64 8.22 3.45
CA ASP A 50 -7.18 8.44 3.51
C ASP A 50 -6.47 7.52 4.52
N ALA A 51 -7.03 6.34 4.78
CA ALA A 51 -6.49 5.32 5.68
C ALA A 51 -5.72 4.20 4.94
N PHE A 52 -5.63 4.29 3.61
CA PHE A 52 -4.95 3.31 2.76
C PHE A 52 -4.26 4.00 1.55
N PRO A 53 -3.13 3.47 1.04
CA PRO A 53 -2.47 4.00 -0.15
C PRO A 53 -3.40 4.06 -1.37
N LYS A 54 -3.41 5.18 -2.10
CA LYS A 54 -4.23 5.35 -3.31
C LYS A 54 -3.82 4.38 -4.43
N ARG A 55 -4.81 3.90 -5.19
CA ARG A 55 -4.59 3.08 -6.40
C ARG A 55 -3.92 3.89 -7.51
N THR A 56 -2.97 3.28 -8.19
CA THR A 56 -2.35 3.83 -9.40
C THR A 56 -2.93 3.16 -10.64
N ALA A 57 -3.37 3.94 -11.62
CA ALA A 57 -3.78 3.41 -12.92
C ALA A 57 -2.58 2.76 -13.61
N MET A 58 -2.77 1.54 -14.12
CA MET A 58 -1.90 0.96 -15.13
C MET A 58 -2.60 1.26 -16.43
N GLY A 59 -1.99 2.11 -17.27
CA GLY A 59 -2.57 2.62 -18.51
C GLY A 59 -3.11 1.54 -19.43
#